data_AF-A0A972DUU8-F1
#
_entry.id   AF-A0A972DUU8-F1
#
_cell.length_a   1.000
_cell.length_b   1.000
_cell.length_c   1.000
_cell.angle_alpha   90.00
_cell.angle_beta   90.00
_cell.angle_gamma   90.00
#
_symmetry.space_group_name_H-M   'P 1'
#
loop_
_entity.id
_entity.type
_entity.pdbx_description
1 polymer ?
#
loop_
_entity_poly.entity_id
_entity_poly.type
_entity_poly.pdbx_seq_one_letter_code
_entity_poly.pdbx_strand_id
1 'polypeptide(L)'
;MLLLAALSLAGICPAQDAIPSETVTRTRAEVEALIQKVGSEAPDWWDSVELTYPPTLDLDWPLKAEGPWDARKNVGQYIWDVINPNPGRWKEGIKLVNHLMIRHKDDRAKLARSTETLGRMFHDLLEDWARAVFWWRISAKYGQYVDPIDLAHCYWKLGCREMAVEMLSHVSHDYTRHGALIKLWADMGQVDKALKLAEQKAAAGMPTVAYLAAGDACRLAGRYEEALAYYRRSYDGKDAQGREGDVAKGKERALASIEAIRLFDALDVARVADGTYTASSIAYAGPLYVEVTVKDGRIQSVRVTSHEEKQFYSALTDTPNQIIAKQGVKGVDAVTGATMTSEAILNATAKALAEGMKAAGR
;
A
#
# COMPACT_ATOMS: atom_id res chain seq x y z
N MET A 1 54.29 4.03 12.31
CA MET A 1 54.39 4.89 11.11
C MET A 1 53.49 4.29 10.05
N LEU A 2 52.29 4.84 9.89
CA LEU A 2 51.89 5.73 8.78
C LEU A 2 51.69 4.94 7.47
N LEU A 3 50.65 5.08 6.64
CA LEU A 3 49.35 5.77 6.62
C LEU A 3 48.81 5.56 5.17
N LEU A 4 47.49 5.43 4.96
CA LEU A 4 46.70 5.61 3.70
C LEU A 4 47.04 4.73 2.46
N ALA A 5 46.14 4.38 1.53
CA ALA A 5 44.69 4.55 1.32
C ALA A 5 44.28 3.73 0.07
N ALA A 6 43.00 3.34 -0.02
CA ALA A 6 42.15 3.27 -1.23
C ALA A 6 40.87 2.49 -0.89
N LEU A 7 39.73 3.16 -0.66
CA LEU A 7 38.72 3.58 -1.64
C LEU A 7 37.52 2.59 -1.73
N SER A 8 36.43 3.01 -1.07
CA SER A 8 35.02 2.90 -1.48
C SER A 8 34.59 1.72 -2.37
N LEU A 9 33.94 0.73 -1.76
CA LEU A 9 32.93 -0.10 -2.44
C LEU A 9 31.55 0.46 -2.08
N ALA A 10 31.18 1.57 -2.73
CA ALA A 10 29.77 1.91 -2.89
C ALA A 10 29.23 0.97 -3.98
N GLY A 11 28.37 0.04 -3.58
CA GLY A 11 27.62 -0.80 -4.51
C GLY A 11 26.80 0.10 -5.42
N ILE A 12 27.23 0.23 -6.67
CA ILE A 12 26.45 0.82 -7.75
C ILE A 12 25.32 -0.17 -8.02
N CYS A 13 24.15 0.08 -7.44
CA CYS A 13 22.91 -0.52 -7.91
C CYS A 13 22.69 0.02 -9.33
N PRO A 14 22.55 -0.83 -10.36
CA PRO A 14 22.26 -0.33 -11.69
C PRO A 14 20.94 0.42 -11.62
N ALA A 15 20.96 1.68 -12.07
CA ALA A 15 19.75 2.48 -12.24
C ALA A 15 18.78 1.66 -13.09
N GLN A 16 17.67 1.25 -12.48
CA GLN A 16 16.53 0.76 -13.23
C GLN A 16 16.07 1.94 -14.08
N ASP A 17 16.26 1.81 -15.40
CA ASP A 17 15.69 2.73 -16.37
C ASP A 17 14.23 2.96 -16.00
N ALA A 18 13.87 4.23 -15.82
CA ALA A 18 12.53 4.65 -15.44
C ALA A 18 11.54 4.11 -16.48
N ILE A 19 10.82 3.05 -16.13
CA ILE A 19 9.75 2.51 -16.95
C ILE A 19 8.65 3.57 -16.97
N PRO A 20 8.31 4.15 -18.14
CA PRO A 20 7.06 4.89 -18.27
C PRO A 20 5.96 3.88 -17.97
N SER A 21 5.22 4.09 -16.87
CA SER A 21 4.02 3.30 -16.58
C SER A 21 2.95 3.66 -17.62
N GLU A 22 3.10 3.18 -18.85
CA GLU A 22 1.97 3.01 -19.75
C GLU A 22 0.98 2.10 -19.02
N THR A 23 -0.19 2.64 -18.72
CA THR A 23 -1.29 1.87 -18.16
C THR A 23 -1.67 0.80 -19.17
N VAL A 24 -1.13 -0.40 -18.98
CA VAL A 24 -1.41 -1.53 -19.85
C VAL A 24 -2.92 -1.75 -19.85
N THR A 25 -3.54 -1.65 -21.02
CA THR A 25 -4.97 -1.90 -21.18
C THR A 25 -5.16 -3.31 -21.71
N ARG A 26 -6.01 -4.10 -21.07
CA ARG A 26 -6.29 -5.50 -21.45
C ARG A 26 -7.80 -5.72 -21.56
N THR A 27 -8.18 -6.55 -22.52
CA THR A 27 -9.52 -7.12 -22.63
C THR A 27 -9.78 -8.13 -21.51
N ARG A 28 -11.05 -8.45 -21.24
CA ARG A 28 -11.43 -9.54 -20.32
C ARG A 28 -10.74 -10.85 -20.67
N ALA A 29 -10.73 -11.22 -21.95
CA ALA A 29 -10.16 -12.50 -22.40
C ALA A 29 -8.65 -12.57 -22.12
N GLU A 30 -7.91 -11.49 -22.32
CA GLU A 30 -6.48 -11.42 -22.01
C GLU A 30 -6.20 -11.52 -20.51
N VAL A 31 -7.01 -10.85 -19.67
CA VAL A 31 -6.88 -10.95 -18.21
C VAL A 31 -7.23 -12.35 -17.71
N GLU A 32 -8.28 -12.98 -18.22
CA GLU A 32 -8.63 -14.36 -17.89
C GLU A 32 -7.52 -15.34 -18.27
N ALA A 33 -6.97 -15.21 -19.49
CA ALA A 33 -5.85 -16.02 -19.94
C ALA A 33 -4.60 -15.82 -19.07
N LEU A 34 -4.31 -14.58 -18.68
CA LEU A 34 -3.20 -14.25 -17.80
C LEU A 34 -3.36 -14.85 -16.40
N ILE A 35 -4.53 -14.69 -15.78
CA ILE A 35 -4.85 -15.28 -14.46
C ILE A 35 -4.68 -16.80 -14.51
N GLN A 36 -5.22 -17.45 -15.55
CA GLN A 36 -5.11 -18.89 -15.69
C GLN A 36 -3.66 -19.34 -15.85
N LYS A 37 -2.90 -18.71 -16.76
CA LYS A 37 -1.50 -19.05 -17.01
C LYS A 37 -0.67 -18.89 -15.74
N VAL A 38 -0.64 -17.67 -15.21
CA VAL A 38 0.24 -17.27 -14.10
C VAL A 38 -0.14 -17.96 -12.80
N GLY A 39 -1.43 -18.17 -12.55
CA GLY A 39 -1.91 -18.88 -11.35
C GLY A 39 -1.61 -20.38 -11.36
N SER A 40 -1.58 -21.00 -12.54
CA SER A 40 -1.26 -22.43 -12.68
C SER A 40 0.22 -22.76 -12.66
N GLU A 41 1.08 -21.76 -12.78
CA GLU A 41 2.54 -21.90 -12.84
C GLU A 41 3.18 -21.45 -11.52
N ALA A 42 4.21 -22.17 -11.08
CA ALA A 42 5.05 -21.71 -9.98
C ALA A 42 5.71 -20.37 -10.36
N PRO A 43 5.82 -19.41 -9.42
CA PRO A 43 6.62 -18.21 -9.65
C PRO A 43 8.07 -18.54 -10.01
N ASP A 44 8.73 -17.68 -10.77
CA ASP A 44 10.13 -17.83 -11.20
C ASP A 44 11.12 -18.02 -10.03
N TRP A 45 10.82 -17.41 -8.88
CA TRP A 45 11.63 -17.51 -7.67
C TRP A 45 11.37 -18.79 -6.84
N TRP A 46 10.41 -19.63 -7.21
CA TRP A 46 9.93 -20.70 -6.35
C TRP A 46 11.02 -21.67 -5.90
N ASP A 47 11.86 -22.10 -6.85
CA ASP A 47 12.92 -23.07 -6.61
C ASP A 47 14.16 -22.44 -5.93
N SER A 48 14.32 -21.11 -6.02
CA SER A 48 15.43 -20.40 -5.38
C SER A 48 15.17 -20.05 -3.91
N VAL A 49 13.93 -20.21 -3.43
CA VAL A 49 13.54 -19.85 -2.06
C VAL A 49 13.43 -21.12 -1.22
N GLU A 50 14.20 -21.20 -0.14
CA GLU A 50 14.09 -22.32 0.80
C GLU A 50 12.80 -22.23 1.63
N LEU A 51 12.22 -23.38 1.97
CA LEU A 51 11.12 -23.42 2.92
C LEU A 51 11.69 -23.42 4.34
N THR A 52 11.70 -22.25 4.98
CA THR A 52 12.17 -22.09 6.36
C THR A 52 11.04 -21.63 7.27
N TYR A 53 11.03 -22.14 8.50
CA TYR A 53 10.13 -21.74 9.58
C TYR A 53 10.65 -22.28 10.93
N PRO A 54 10.25 -21.71 12.08
CA PRO A 54 10.66 -22.22 13.38
C PRO A 54 10.24 -23.68 13.59
N PRO A 55 11.10 -24.57 14.12
CA PRO A 55 10.74 -25.97 14.36
C PRO A 55 9.63 -26.15 15.40
N THR A 56 9.36 -25.12 16.20
CA THR A 56 8.29 -25.08 17.19
C THR A 56 6.94 -24.64 16.63
N LEU A 57 6.87 -24.29 15.34
CA LEU A 57 5.67 -23.75 14.72
C LEU A 57 4.64 -24.88 14.54
N ASP A 58 3.43 -24.68 15.06
CA ASP A 58 2.34 -25.63 14.91
C ASP A 58 1.79 -25.59 13.48
N LEU A 59 2.23 -26.56 12.68
CA LEU A 59 1.84 -26.71 11.29
C LEU A 59 0.43 -27.28 11.11
N ASP A 60 -0.28 -27.68 12.17
CA ASP A 60 -1.71 -27.96 12.06
C ASP A 60 -2.53 -26.66 11.98
N TRP A 61 -1.88 -25.52 12.26
CA TRP A 61 -2.36 -24.15 12.11
C TRP A 61 -3.72 -23.94 12.77
N PRO A 62 -3.84 -24.06 14.11
CA PRO A 62 -5.08 -23.77 14.79
C PRO A 62 -5.46 -22.29 14.61
N LEU A 63 -6.76 -22.02 14.43
CA LEU A 63 -7.28 -20.65 14.30
C LEU A 63 -7.04 -19.83 15.57
N LYS A 64 -7.23 -20.45 16.73
CA LYS A 64 -6.94 -19.85 18.04
C LYS A 64 -5.61 -20.39 18.52
N ALA A 65 -4.66 -19.51 18.79
CA ALA A 65 -3.45 -19.89 19.50
C ALA A 65 -3.76 -20.19 20.97
N GLU A 66 -3.08 -21.17 21.54
CA GLU A 66 -3.12 -21.44 22.98
C GLU A 66 -2.06 -20.59 23.69
N GLY A 67 -2.45 -19.91 24.77
CA GLY A 67 -1.54 -19.12 25.58
C GLY A 67 -1.25 -17.72 25.03
N PRO A 68 -0.19 -17.06 25.54
CA PRO A 68 0.19 -15.71 25.10
C PRO A 68 0.65 -15.72 23.64
N TRP A 69 0.65 -14.53 23.04
CA TRP A 69 1.16 -14.34 21.68
C TRP A 69 2.62 -14.80 21.56
N ASP A 70 2.89 -15.79 20.71
CA ASP A 70 4.21 -16.34 20.40
C ASP A 70 4.27 -16.71 18.92
N ALA A 71 4.88 -15.81 18.14
CA ALA A 71 5.09 -15.98 16.70
C ALA A 71 5.95 -17.20 16.32
N ARG A 72 6.57 -17.91 17.28
CA ARG A 72 7.29 -19.16 17.00
C ARG A 72 6.41 -20.40 17.10
N LYS A 73 5.17 -20.26 17.58
CA LYS A 73 4.25 -21.37 17.86
C LYS A 73 3.01 -21.37 16.98
N ASN A 74 2.48 -20.21 16.61
CA ASN A 74 1.28 -20.14 15.76
C ASN A 74 1.59 -19.53 14.39
N VAL A 75 1.18 -20.21 13.32
CA VAL A 75 1.41 -19.76 11.93
C VAL A 75 0.82 -18.37 11.66
N GLY A 76 -0.38 -18.07 12.15
CA GLY A 76 -1.00 -16.75 11.94
C GLY A 76 -0.18 -15.63 12.58
N GLN A 77 0.29 -15.86 13.80
CA GLN A 77 1.15 -14.92 14.53
C GLN A 77 2.54 -14.81 13.89
N TYR A 78 3.10 -15.91 13.38
CA TYR A 78 4.34 -15.94 12.63
C TYR A 78 4.25 -15.12 11.34
N ILE A 79 3.20 -15.33 10.55
CA ILE A 79 2.96 -14.54 9.34
C ILE A 79 2.87 -13.05 9.70
N TRP A 80 2.13 -12.72 10.76
CA TRP A 80 1.93 -11.34 11.19
C TRP A 80 3.20 -10.64 11.67
N ASP A 81 3.97 -11.23 12.59
CA ASP A 81 5.12 -10.57 13.23
C ASP A 81 6.45 -10.80 12.51
N VAL A 82 6.54 -11.82 11.66
CA VAL A 82 7.81 -12.27 11.10
C VAL A 82 7.82 -12.24 9.58
N ILE A 83 6.74 -12.62 8.91
CA ILE A 83 6.71 -12.59 7.44
C ILE A 83 6.34 -11.20 6.93
N ASN A 84 5.16 -10.71 7.30
CA ASN A 84 4.63 -9.44 6.79
C ASN A 84 5.66 -8.30 6.91
N PRO A 85 6.33 -8.06 8.06
CA PRO A 85 7.28 -6.96 8.21
C PRO A 85 8.59 -7.07 7.46
N ASN A 86 8.89 -8.22 6.85
CA ASN A 86 10.20 -8.48 6.26
C ASN A 86 10.06 -8.82 4.77
N PRO A 87 10.26 -7.84 3.85
CA PRO A 87 10.15 -8.08 2.41
C PRO A 87 11.01 -9.23 1.89
N GLY A 88 12.21 -9.41 2.45
CA GLY A 88 13.08 -10.55 2.14
C GLY A 88 12.51 -11.93 2.50
N ARG A 89 11.44 -11.98 3.30
CA ARG A 89 10.78 -13.21 3.79
C ARG A 89 9.38 -13.43 3.20
N TRP A 90 8.87 -12.53 2.37
CA TRP A 90 7.53 -12.68 1.80
C TRP A 90 7.38 -13.95 0.99
N LYS A 91 8.37 -14.25 0.16
CA LYS A 91 8.41 -15.47 -0.66
C LYS A 91 8.49 -16.74 0.19
N GLU A 92 9.27 -16.71 1.27
CA GLU A 92 9.34 -17.80 2.28
C GLU A 92 7.96 -18.04 2.92
N GLY A 93 7.28 -16.97 3.34
CA GLY A 93 5.94 -17.09 3.92
C GLY A 93 4.90 -17.65 2.95
N ILE A 94 4.92 -17.24 1.68
CA ILE A 94 4.04 -17.81 0.64
C ILE A 94 4.34 -19.29 0.46
N LYS A 95 5.62 -19.69 0.46
CA LYS A 95 6.03 -21.09 0.37
C LYS A 95 5.55 -21.90 1.59
N LEU A 96 5.59 -21.33 2.79
CA LEU A 96 5.02 -21.93 4.01
C LEU A 96 3.50 -22.13 3.89
N VAL A 97 2.74 -21.12 3.46
CA VAL A 97 1.28 -21.26 3.32
C VAL A 97 0.91 -22.30 2.26
N ASN A 98 1.66 -22.36 1.16
CA ASN A 98 1.49 -23.42 0.16
C ASN A 98 1.81 -24.81 0.73
N HIS A 99 2.88 -24.95 1.52
CA HIS A 99 3.19 -26.19 2.22
C HIS A 99 2.04 -26.63 3.15
N LEU A 100 1.44 -25.69 3.89
CA LEU A 100 0.29 -25.95 4.76
C LEU A 100 -0.97 -26.33 3.97
N MET A 101 -1.19 -25.72 2.80
CA MET A 101 -2.28 -26.08 1.89
C MET A 101 -2.15 -27.55 1.45
N ILE A 102 -0.95 -27.97 1.03
CA ILE A 102 -0.68 -29.35 0.60
C ILE A 102 -0.82 -30.33 1.77
N ARG A 103 -0.27 -29.98 2.94
CA ARG A 103 -0.37 -30.77 4.17
C ARG A 103 -1.83 -31.05 4.56
N HIS A 104 -2.70 -30.06 4.36
CA HIS A 104 -4.11 -30.13 4.74
C HIS A 104 -5.07 -30.35 3.56
N LYS A 105 -4.61 -30.98 2.48
CA LYS A 105 -5.40 -31.17 1.25
C LYS A 105 -6.76 -31.87 1.44
N ASP A 106 -6.90 -32.64 2.52
CA ASP A 106 -8.14 -33.37 2.83
C ASP A 106 -9.04 -32.61 3.83
N ASP A 107 -8.60 -31.46 4.34
CA ASP A 107 -9.37 -30.58 5.23
C ASP A 107 -9.87 -29.36 4.46
N ARG A 108 -11.17 -29.36 4.16
CA ARG A 108 -11.83 -28.31 3.39
C ARG A 108 -11.68 -26.92 4.01
N ALA A 109 -11.76 -26.80 5.34
CA ALA A 109 -11.69 -25.52 6.02
C ALA A 109 -10.27 -24.94 6.00
N LYS A 110 -9.27 -25.81 6.22
CA LYS A 110 -7.85 -25.41 6.14
C LYS A 110 -7.42 -25.10 4.71
N LEU A 111 -7.95 -25.82 3.71
CA LEU A 111 -7.75 -25.46 2.30
C LEU A 111 -8.28 -24.06 2.01
N ALA A 112 -9.54 -23.79 2.37
CA ALA A 112 -10.17 -22.49 2.18
C ALA A 112 -9.32 -21.36 2.76
N ARG A 113 -8.88 -21.50 4.01
CA ARG A 113 -8.01 -20.52 4.67
C ARG A 113 -6.66 -20.37 3.97
N SER A 114 -6.01 -21.47 3.62
CA SER A 114 -4.68 -21.41 2.99
C SER A 114 -4.76 -20.72 1.62
N THR A 115 -5.79 -21.01 0.83
CA THR A 115 -6.00 -20.38 -0.48
C THR A 115 -6.41 -18.92 -0.37
N GLU A 116 -7.22 -18.55 0.65
CA GLU A 116 -7.51 -17.14 0.95
C GLU A 116 -6.23 -16.39 1.33
N THR A 117 -5.40 -16.99 2.20
CA THR A 117 -4.18 -16.36 2.68
C THR A 117 -3.15 -16.23 1.56
N LEU A 118 -3.03 -17.22 0.67
CA LEU A 118 -2.21 -17.08 -0.55
C LEU A 118 -2.69 -15.91 -1.41
N GLY A 119 -4.00 -15.79 -1.63
CA GLY A 119 -4.59 -14.66 -2.36
C GLY A 119 -4.18 -13.31 -1.76
N ARG A 120 -4.35 -13.13 -0.44
CA ARG A 120 -3.90 -11.91 0.25
C ARG A 120 -2.40 -11.70 0.18
N MET A 121 -1.58 -12.73 0.35
CA MET A 121 -0.12 -12.55 0.32
C MET A 121 0.37 -12.14 -1.07
N PHE A 122 -0.18 -12.71 -2.13
CA PHE A 122 0.13 -12.25 -3.49
C PHE A 122 -0.37 -10.82 -3.74
N HIS A 123 -1.53 -10.45 -3.22
CA HIS A 123 -2.08 -9.09 -3.33
C HIS A 123 -1.29 -8.05 -2.52
N ASP A 124 -1.18 -8.26 -1.20
CA ASP A 124 -0.69 -7.27 -0.23
C ASP A 124 0.84 -7.19 -0.15
N LEU A 125 1.54 -8.28 -0.48
CA LEU A 125 3.00 -8.37 -0.32
C LEU A 125 3.72 -8.33 -1.66
N LEU A 126 3.31 -9.14 -2.64
CA LEU A 126 4.02 -9.24 -3.91
C LEU A 126 3.42 -8.41 -5.05
N GLU A 127 2.25 -7.81 -4.87
CA GLU A 127 1.50 -7.12 -5.93
C GLU A 127 1.30 -7.99 -7.19
N ASP A 128 1.18 -9.30 -7.00
CA ASP A 128 0.92 -10.27 -8.05
C ASP A 128 -0.59 -10.47 -8.20
N TRP A 129 -1.22 -9.48 -8.85
CA TRP A 129 -2.66 -9.38 -8.98
C TRP A 129 -3.29 -10.60 -9.67
N ALA A 130 -2.59 -11.18 -10.65
CA ALA A 130 -3.07 -12.36 -11.38
C ALA A 130 -3.11 -13.59 -10.47
N ARG A 131 -2.02 -13.86 -9.72
CA ARG A 131 -1.99 -14.98 -8.76
C ARG A 131 -2.94 -14.74 -7.59
N ALA A 132 -3.09 -13.50 -7.13
CA ALA A 132 -4.05 -13.16 -6.08
C ALA A 132 -5.48 -13.56 -6.47
N VAL A 133 -5.94 -13.14 -7.66
CA VAL A 133 -7.27 -13.52 -8.19
C VAL A 133 -7.40 -15.02 -8.35
N PHE A 134 -6.37 -15.70 -8.87
CA PHE A 134 -6.38 -17.15 -9.04
C PHE A 134 -6.63 -17.86 -7.70
N TRP A 135 -5.87 -17.53 -6.66
CA TRP A 135 -5.99 -18.17 -5.34
C TRP A 135 -7.30 -17.83 -4.64
N TRP A 136 -7.79 -16.60 -4.73
CA TRP A 136 -9.10 -16.24 -4.21
C TRP A 136 -10.25 -16.96 -4.92
N ARG A 137 -10.18 -17.13 -6.25
CA ARG A 137 -11.17 -17.93 -6.99
C ARG A 137 -11.16 -19.40 -6.59
N ILE A 138 -10.00 -19.96 -6.25
CA ILE A 138 -9.92 -21.30 -5.65
C ILE A 138 -10.57 -21.29 -4.26
N SER A 139 -10.25 -20.30 -3.43
CA SER A 139 -10.82 -20.16 -2.07
C SER A 139 -12.36 -20.07 -2.07
N ALA A 140 -12.93 -19.34 -3.04
CA ALA A 140 -14.38 -19.25 -3.23
C ALA A 140 -15.04 -20.61 -3.49
N LYS A 141 -14.36 -21.55 -4.19
CA LYS A 141 -14.87 -22.93 -4.38
C LYS A 141 -14.97 -23.70 -3.06
N TYR A 142 -14.16 -23.32 -2.08
CA TYR A 142 -14.22 -23.85 -0.72
C TYR A 142 -15.18 -23.09 0.20
N GLY A 143 -15.94 -22.12 -0.32
CA GLY A 143 -16.99 -21.41 0.40
C GLY A 143 -16.53 -20.14 1.12
N GLN A 144 -15.31 -19.66 0.87
CA GLN A 144 -14.88 -18.37 1.40
C GLN A 144 -15.50 -17.22 0.62
N TYR A 145 -15.87 -16.16 1.35
CA TYR A 145 -16.21 -14.88 0.74
C TYR A 145 -14.94 -14.20 0.23
N VAL A 146 -14.97 -13.75 -1.02
CA VAL A 146 -13.92 -12.91 -1.60
C VAL A 146 -14.50 -11.52 -1.78
N ASP A 147 -13.79 -10.53 -1.25
CA ASP A 147 -14.26 -9.16 -1.29
C ASP A 147 -14.29 -8.65 -2.76
N PRO A 148 -15.43 -8.11 -3.24
CA PRO A 148 -15.54 -7.58 -4.59
C PRO A 148 -14.63 -6.36 -4.83
N ILE A 149 -14.29 -5.59 -3.80
CA ILE A 149 -13.37 -4.46 -3.88
C ILE A 149 -11.95 -4.95 -4.17
N ASP A 150 -11.51 -6.04 -3.52
CA ASP A 150 -10.18 -6.63 -3.73
C ASP A 150 -10.06 -7.23 -5.15
N LEU A 151 -11.10 -7.93 -5.62
CA LEU A 151 -11.14 -8.42 -7.01
C LEU A 151 -11.13 -7.29 -8.03
N ALA A 152 -11.93 -6.25 -7.79
CA ALA A 152 -11.95 -5.08 -8.66
C ALA A 152 -10.59 -4.38 -8.71
N HIS A 153 -9.91 -4.29 -7.56
CA HIS A 153 -8.57 -3.73 -7.48
C HIS A 153 -7.59 -4.55 -8.34
N CYS A 154 -7.57 -5.88 -8.20
CA CYS A 154 -6.74 -6.73 -9.05
C CYS A 154 -7.03 -6.52 -10.54
N TYR A 155 -8.29 -6.52 -10.95
CA TYR A 155 -8.63 -6.34 -12.37
C TYR A 155 -8.22 -4.96 -12.91
N TRP A 156 -8.36 -3.92 -12.09
CA TRP A 156 -7.87 -2.58 -12.43
C TRP A 156 -6.36 -2.58 -12.64
N LYS A 157 -5.59 -3.17 -11.72
CA LYS A 157 -4.13 -3.27 -11.82
C LYS A 157 -3.66 -4.18 -12.96
N LEU A 158 -4.46 -5.17 -13.34
CA LEU A 158 -4.24 -6.00 -14.53
C LEU A 158 -4.64 -5.28 -15.83
N GLY A 159 -5.16 -4.05 -15.76
CA GLY A 159 -5.46 -3.26 -16.95
C GLY A 159 -6.86 -3.47 -17.53
N CYS A 160 -7.75 -4.16 -16.82
CA CYS A 160 -9.11 -4.44 -17.28
C CYS A 160 -10.14 -3.65 -16.47
N ARG A 161 -10.36 -2.40 -16.90
CA ARG A 161 -11.37 -1.51 -16.30
C ARG A 161 -12.78 -2.09 -16.35
N GLU A 162 -13.13 -2.81 -17.43
CA GLU A 162 -14.43 -3.43 -17.60
C GLU A 162 -14.76 -4.37 -16.42
N MET A 163 -13.87 -5.33 -16.15
CA MET A 163 -14.04 -6.28 -15.05
C MET A 163 -14.02 -5.61 -13.67
N ALA A 164 -13.17 -4.60 -13.48
CA ALA A 164 -13.14 -3.83 -12.24
C ALA A 164 -14.48 -3.12 -11.98
N VAL A 165 -15.02 -2.44 -13.00
CA VAL A 165 -16.31 -1.74 -12.92
C VAL A 165 -17.47 -2.71 -12.70
N GLU A 166 -17.46 -3.86 -13.36
CA GLU A 166 -18.47 -4.92 -13.15
C GLU A 166 -18.49 -5.35 -11.68
N MET A 167 -17.33 -5.67 -11.10
CA MET A 167 -17.25 -6.08 -9.70
C MET A 167 -17.79 -5.02 -8.74
N LEU A 168 -17.46 -3.74 -8.97
CA LEU A 168 -17.92 -2.65 -8.13
C LEU A 168 -19.37 -2.24 -8.38
N SER A 169 -19.98 -2.63 -9.50
CA SER A 169 -21.36 -2.28 -9.82
C SER A 169 -22.37 -2.85 -8.80
N HIS A 170 -21.98 -3.91 -8.10
CA HIS A 170 -22.76 -4.57 -7.06
C HIS A 170 -22.53 -3.98 -5.66
N VAL A 171 -21.59 -3.03 -5.52
CA VAL A 171 -21.23 -2.42 -4.23
C VAL A 171 -21.84 -1.02 -4.13
N SER A 172 -22.92 -0.89 -3.38
CA SER A 172 -23.73 0.34 -3.31
C SER A 172 -23.21 1.40 -2.35
N HIS A 173 -22.36 1.03 -1.40
CA HIS A 173 -21.80 1.91 -0.37
C HIS A 173 -20.43 1.40 0.09
N ASP A 174 -19.61 2.30 0.64
CA ASP A 174 -18.29 1.93 1.19
C ASP A 174 -18.43 1.39 2.62
N TYR A 175 -18.41 0.07 2.76
CA TYR A 175 -18.42 -0.63 4.05
C TYR A 175 -17.03 -0.76 4.69
N THR A 176 -15.98 -0.33 4.01
CA THR A 176 -14.60 -0.56 4.45
C THR A 176 -14.20 0.40 5.56
N ARG A 177 -13.24 0.02 6.41
CA ARG A 177 -12.79 0.87 7.51
C ARG A 177 -12.19 2.20 7.03
N HIS A 178 -11.51 2.20 5.88
CA HIS A 178 -10.66 3.30 5.42
C HIS A 178 -11.03 3.89 4.05
N GLY A 179 -12.21 3.59 3.51
CA GLY A 179 -12.66 4.21 2.26
C GLY A 179 -12.05 3.59 0.99
N ALA A 180 -11.79 2.28 1.00
CA ALA A 180 -11.13 1.60 -0.13
C ALA A 180 -11.99 1.62 -1.41
N LEU A 181 -13.32 1.55 -1.31
CA LEU A 181 -14.21 1.68 -2.47
C LEU A 181 -14.15 3.09 -3.04
N ILE A 182 -14.18 4.10 -2.16
CA ILE A 182 -14.04 5.52 -2.54
C ILE A 182 -12.73 5.72 -3.32
N LYS A 183 -11.61 5.25 -2.75
CA LYS A 183 -10.30 5.33 -3.42
C LYS A 183 -10.30 4.63 -4.77
N LEU A 184 -10.78 3.39 -4.84
CA LEU A 184 -10.68 2.62 -6.08
C LEU A 184 -11.46 3.27 -7.24
N TRP A 185 -12.61 3.88 -6.96
CA TRP A 185 -13.30 4.70 -7.96
C TRP A 185 -12.49 5.94 -8.37
N ALA A 186 -11.83 6.60 -7.42
CA ALA A 186 -10.96 7.74 -7.71
C ALA A 186 -9.74 7.33 -8.57
N ASP A 187 -9.08 6.21 -8.26
CA ASP A 187 -7.95 5.67 -9.04
C ASP A 187 -8.37 5.37 -10.49
N MET A 188 -9.62 4.97 -10.72
CA MET A 188 -10.20 4.75 -12.05
C MET A 188 -10.70 6.04 -12.74
N GLY A 189 -10.36 7.21 -12.19
CA GLY A 189 -10.75 8.53 -12.69
C GLY A 189 -12.22 8.89 -12.47
N GLN A 190 -12.97 8.11 -11.68
CA GLN A 190 -14.39 8.35 -11.39
C GLN A 190 -14.56 9.17 -10.11
N VAL A 191 -13.94 10.36 -10.10
CA VAL A 191 -13.84 11.22 -8.92
C VAL A 191 -15.23 11.59 -8.38
N ASP A 192 -16.17 11.99 -9.22
CA ASP A 192 -17.51 12.39 -8.76
C ASP A 192 -18.28 11.23 -8.11
N LYS A 193 -18.06 10.00 -8.59
CA LYS A 193 -18.61 8.80 -7.96
C LYS A 193 -17.96 8.55 -6.60
N ALA A 194 -16.64 8.68 -6.50
CA ALA A 194 -15.91 8.58 -5.24
C ALA A 194 -16.42 9.61 -4.21
N LEU A 195 -16.61 10.87 -4.63
CA LEU A 195 -17.15 11.92 -3.77
C LEU A 195 -18.58 11.61 -3.30
N LYS A 196 -19.44 11.08 -4.18
CA LYS A 196 -20.79 10.65 -3.78
C LYS A 196 -20.76 9.53 -2.73
N LEU A 197 -19.87 8.55 -2.88
CA LEU A 197 -19.69 7.48 -1.90
C LEU A 197 -19.13 8.01 -0.57
N ALA A 198 -18.25 9.01 -0.62
CA ALA A 198 -17.78 9.69 0.58
C ALA A 198 -18.91 10.41 1.32
N GLU A 199 -19.75 11.17 0.63
CA GLU A 199 -20.91 11.82 1.26
C GLU A 199 -21.86 10.79 1.91
N GLN A 200 -22.08 9.64 1.27
CA GLN A 200 -22.87 8.54 1.85
C GLN A 200 -22.23 7.97 3.12
N LYS A 201 -20.92 7.72 3.09
CA LYS A 201 -20.17 7.21 4.24
C LYS A 201 -20.16 8.22 5.40
N ALA A 202 -20.06 9.50 5.10
CA ALA A 202 -20.17 10.57 6.08
C ALA A 202 -21.56 10.61 6.71
N ALA A 203 -22.62 10.51 5.89
CA ALA A 203 -24.01 10.45 6.36
C ALA A 203 -24.30 9.21 7.22
N ALA A 204 -23.60 8.09 6.98
CA ALA A 204 -23.61 6.90 7.83
C ALA A 204 -22.85 7.07 9.17
N GLY A 205 -22.48 8.30 9.51
CA GLY A 205 -21.84 8.64 10.78
C GLY A 205 -20.32 8.47 10.79
N MET A 206 -19.66 8.38 9.62
CA MET A 206 -18.19 8.29 9.50
C MET A 206 -17.54 9.49 8.76
N PRO A 207 -17.87 10.75 9.07
CA PRO A 207 -17.42 11.91 8.30
C PRO A 207 -15.89 12.07 8.24
N THR A 208 -15.13 11.76 9.31
CA THR A 208 -13.67 11.97 9.28
C THR A 208 -13.00 11.12 8.20
N VAL A 209 -13.22 9.81 8.18
CA VAL A 209 -12.57 8.95 7.17
C VAL A 209 -13.17 9.14 5.78
N ALA A 210 -14.48 9.43 5.70
CA ALA A 210 -15.15 9.68 4.43
C ALA A 210 -14.59 10.90 3.71
N TYR A 211 -14.48 12.03 4.41
CA TYR A 211 -13.95 13.26 3.82
C TYR A 211 -12.43 13.23 3.67
N LEU A 212 -11.71 12.40 4.44
CA LEU A 212 -10.29 12.15 4.19
C LEU A 212 -10.11 11.49 2.81
N ALA A 213 -10.84 10.40 2.54
CA ALA A 213 -10.80 9.71 1.26
C ALA A 213 -11.28 10.59 0.08
N ALA A 214 -12.28 11.46 0.31
CA ALA A 214 -12.70 12.46 -0.67
C ALA A 214 -11.59 13.49 -0.98
N GLY A 215 -10.88 13.95 0.06
CA GLY A 215 -9.73 14.84 -0.10
C GLY A 215 -8.62 14.20 -0.91
N ASP A 216 -8.30 12.93 -0.61
CA ASP A 216 -7.29 12.15 -1.34
C ASP A 216 -7.69 11.97 -2.82
N ALA A 217 -8.97 11.65 -3.08
CA ALA A 217 -9.51 11.55 -4.43
C ALA A 217 -9.39 12.86 -5.23
N CYS A 218 -9.75 13.99 -4.61
CA CYS A 218 -9.59 15.31 -5.22
C CYS A 218 -8.11 15.66 -5.46
N ARG A 219 -7.23 15.38 -4.49
CA ARG A 219 -5.79 15.64 -4.59
C ARG A 219 -5.18 14.87 -5.76
N LEU A 220 -5.50 13.58 -5.88
CA LEU A 220 -5.05 12.71 -6.96
C LEU A 220 -5.50 13.25 -8.33
N ALA A 221 -6.72 13.77 -8.42
CA ALA A 221 -7.28 14.38 -9.62
C ALA A 221 -6.79 15.82 -9.90
N GLY A 222 -5.87 16.37 -9.10
CA GLY A 222 -5.40 17.75 -9.23
C GLY A 222 -6.41 18.83 -8.81
N ARG A 223 -7.53 18.44 -8.18
CA ARG A 223 -8.58 19.34 -7.66
C ARG A 223 -8.20 19.85 -6.27
N TYR A 224 -7.08 20.55 -6.15
CA TYR A 224 -6.47 20.89 -4.85
C TYR A 224 -7.33 21.77 -3.94
N GLU A 225 -8.07 22.74 -4.49
CA GLU A 225 -8.97 23.58 -3.68
C GLU A 225 -10.08 22.76 -3.03
N GLU A 226 -10.67 21.82 -3.78
CA GLU A 226 -11.68 20.90 -3.27
C GLU A 226 -11.08 19.90 -2.28
N ALA A 227 -9.87 19.40 -2.54
CA ALA A 227 -9.14 18.55 -1.62
C ALA A 227 -8.97 19.23 -0.25
N LEU A 228 -8.53 20.50 -0.24
CA LEU A 228 -8.40 21.30 0.98
C LEU A 228 -9.75 21.48 1.70
N ALA A 229 -10.85 21.68 0.97
CA ALA A 229 -12.18 21.78 1.57
C ALA A 229 -12.60 20.46 2.23
N TYR A 230 -12.38 19.33 1.58
CA TYR A 230 -12.68 18.01 2.13
C TYR A 230 -11.81 17.65 3.33
N TYR A 231 -10.51 17.92 3.30
CA TYR A 231 -9.67 17.69 4.48
C TYR A 231 -10.09 18.53 5.69
N ARG A 232 -10.53 19.77 5.50
CA ARG A 232 -11.10 20.58 6.61
C ARG A 232 -12.37 19.92 7.16
N ARG A 233 -13.28 19.48 6.30
CA ARG A 233 -14.48 18.73 6.73
C ARG A 233 -14.13 17.43 7.45
N SER A 234 -13.06 16.74 7.05
CA SER A 234 -12.54 15.55 7.73
C SER A 234 -12.08 15.87 9.15
N TYR A 235 -11.31 16.94 9.30
CA TYR A 235 -10.82 17.44 10.58
C TYR A 235 -11.96 17.85 11.53
N ASP A 236 -12.94 18.58 11.01
CA ASP A 236 -14.11 19.05 11.77
C ASP A 236 -15.16 17.94 12.00
N GLY A 237 -14.98 16.78 11.37
CA GLY A 237 -15.87 15.63 11.42
C GLY A 237 -16.21 15.20 12.86
N LYS A 238 -17.48 14.86 13.07
CA LYS A 238 -18.03 14.31 14.32
C LYS A 238 -18.56 12.91 14.05
N ASP A 239 -17.68 11.95 14.21
CA ASP A 239 -17.98 10.53 14.02
C ASP A 239 -18.86 9.96 15.14
N ALA A 240 -19.57 8.88 14.80
CA ALA A 240 -20.21 8.02 15.78
C ALA A 240 -19.20 7.44 16.78
N GLN A 241 -19.66 7.14 17.99
CA GLN A 241 -18.84 6.59 19.09
C GLN A 241 -18.22 5.23 18.74
N GLY A 242 -17.12 4.87 19.43
CA GLY A 242 -16.45 3.58 19.31
C GLY A 242 -15.37 3.51 18.22
N ARG A 243 -14.95 4.66 17.69
CA ARG A 243 -13.90 4.79 16.67
C ARG A 243 -12.87 5.88 17.00
N GLU A 244 -12.73 6.23 18.26
CA GLU A 244 -11.96 7.39 18.72
C GLU A 244 -10.51 7.36 18.21
N GLY A 245 -9.87 6.18 18.17
CA GLY A 245 -8.53 6.02 17.62
C GLY A 245 -8.44 6.27 16.11
N ASP A 246 -9.40 5.79 15.33
CA ASP A 246 -9.45 6.02 13.87
C ASP A 246 -9.75 7.47 13.56
N VAL A 247 -10.63 8.09 14.34
CA VAL A 247 -10.99 9.50 14.22
C VAL A 247 -9.79 10.37 14.52
N ALA A 248 -9.10 10.14 15.64
CA ALA A 248 -7.90 10.90 16.01
C ALA A 248 -6.84 10.85 14.90
N LYS A 249 -6.48 9.65 14.42
CA LYS A 249 -5.53 9.48 13.33
C LYS A 249 -6.01 10.08 12.01
N GLY A 250 -7.31 9.95 11.71
CA GLY A 250 -7.91 10.53 10.50
C GLY A 250 -7.81 12.06 10.47
N LYS A 251 -8.04 12.72 11.62
CA LYS A 251 -7.89 14.17 11.77
C LYS A 251 -6.44 14.61 11.63
N GLU A 252 -5.51 13.86 12.22
CA GLU A 252 -4.07 14.13 12.08
C GLU A 252 -3.62 14.01 10.62
N ARG A 253 -4.08 12.98 9.89
CA ARG A 253 -3.83 12.81 8.45
C ARG A 253 -4.41 13.95 7.64
N ALA A 254 -5.63 14.38 7.93
CA ALA A 254 -6.25 15.50 7.25
C ALA A 254 -5.43 16.80 7.41
N LEU A 255 -4.94 17.09 8.62
CA LEU A 255 -4.04 18.23 8.85
C LEU A 255 -2.72 18.09 8.09
N ALA A 256 -2.11 16.90 8.11
CA ALA A 256 -0.88 16.62 7.39
C ALA A 256 -1.04 16.83 5.87
N SER A 257 -2.17 16.40 5.28
CA SER A 257 -2.46 16.61 3.86
C SER A 257 -2.76 18.07 3.53
N ILE A 258 -3.42 18.82 4.42
CA ILE A 258 -3.61 20.27 4.26
C ILE A 258 -2.26 20.99 4.25
N GLU A 259 -1.37 20.66 5.18
CA GLU A 259 -0.02 21.22 5.24
C GLU A 259 0.75 20.88 3.97
N ALA A 260 0.75 19.61 3.55
CA ALA A 260 1.47 19.16 2.37
C ALA A 260 0.99 19.86 1.09
N ILE A 261 -0.32 19.99 0.85
CA ILE A 261 -0.84 20.72 -0.31
C ILE A 261 -0.36 22.17 -0.32
N ARG A 262 -0.34 22.84 0.84
CA ARG A 262 0.19 24.23 0.93
C ARG A 262 1.67 24.30 0.59
N LEU A 263 2.44 23.27 0.92
CA LEU A 263 3.84 23.17 0.53
C LEU A 263 3.98 22.89 -0.98
N PHE A 264 3.11 22.05 -1.56
CA PHE A 264 3.18 21.65 -2.97
C PHE A 264 3.20 22.84 -3.95
N ASP A 265 2.42 23.88 -3.71
CA ASP A 265 2.38 25.06 -4.60
C ASP A 265 3.62 25.92 -4.52
N ALA A 266 4.34 25.87 -3.40
CA ALA A 266 5.60 26.58 -3.21
C ALA A 266 6.82 25.74 -3.61
N LEU A 267 6.68 24.41 -3.72
CA LEU A 267 7.79 23.49 -3.95
C LEU A 267 8.31 23.58 -5.40
N ASP A 268 9.58 23.98 -5.51
CA ASP A 268 10.38 23.89 -6.72
C ASP A 268 11.70 23.20 -6.34
N VAL A 269 11.86 21.95 -6.79
CA VAL A 269 13.03 21.11 -6.45
C VAL A 269 14.33 21.75 -6.94
N ALA A 270 14.30 22.50 -8.05
CA ALA A 270 15.48 23.19 -8.57
C ALA A 270 15.97 24.31 -7.64
N ARG A 271 15.14 24.74 -6.69
CA ARG A 271 15.44 25.76 -5.68
C ARG A 271 15.71 25.17 -4.29
N VAL A 272 15.70 23.86 -4.15
CA VAL A 272 16.11 23.17 -2.93
C VAL A 272 17.64 23.10 -2.92
N ALA A 273 18.27 23.52 -1.81
CA ALA A 273 19.72 23.41 -1.68
C ALA A 273 20.17 21.93 -1.71
N ASP A 274 21.40 21.70 -2.16
CA ASP A 274 22.01 20.38 -2.07
C ASP A 274 22.13 19.96 -0.60
N GLY A 275 21.69 18.74 -0.30
CA GLY A 275 21.69 18.25 1.06
C GLY A 275 20.79 17.03 1.29
N THR A 276 20.74 16.63 2.56
CA THR A 276 19.89 15.55 3.06
C THR A 276 18.92 16.12 4.07
N TYR A 277 17.63 15.93 3.83
CA TYR A 277 16.54 16.49 4.63
C TYR A 277 15.68 15.37 5.20
N THR A 278 15.23 15.53 6.44
CA THR A 278 14.43 14.51 7.12
C THR A 278 13.12 15.09 7.61
N ALA A 279 12.03 14.36 7.46
CA ALA A 279 10.74 14.76 7.99
C ALA A 279 9.87 13.55 8.30
N SER A 280 8.73 13.79 8.95
CA SER A 280 7.78 12.74 9.30
C SER A 280 6.34 13.11 9.01
N SER A 281 5.50 12.09 8.91
CA SER A 281 4.05 12.20 8.82
C SER A 281 3.37 10.97 9.43
N ILE A 282 2.08 11.08 9.71
CA ILE A 282 1.27 10.00 10.29
C ILE A 282 0.86 8.99 9.20
N ALA A 283 1.38 7.77 9.26
CA ALA A 283 1.01 6.66 8.37
C ALA A 283 -0.19 5.87 8.92
N TYR A 284 -0.38 4.62 8.50
CA TYR A 284 -1.50 3.79 8.94
C TYR A 284 -1.36 3.37 10.41
N ALA A 285 -0.22 2.77 10.76
CA ALA A 285 0.03 2.25 12.10
C ALA A 285 0.46 3.34 13.08
N GLY A 286 1.29 4.29 12.62
CA GLY A 286 1.88 5.32 13.46
C GLY A 286 2.75 6.28 12.64
N PRO A 287 3.67 7.03 13.26
CA PRO A 287 4.55 7.94 12.54
C PRO A 287 5.48 7.19 11.58
N LEU A 288 5.74 7.80 10.43
CA LEU A 288 6.70 7.35 9.41
C LEU A 288 7.68 8.49 9.12
N TYR A 289 8.96 8.13 9.00
CA TYR A 289 10.06 9.07 8.79
C TYR A 289 10.70 8.84 7.42
N VAL A 290 10.96 9.92 6.70
CA VAL A 290 11.66 9.90 5.42
C VAL A 290 12.97 10.68 5.49
N GLU A 291 13.94 10.25 4.70
CA GLU A 291 15.14 10.99 4.35
C GLU A 291 15.13 11.25 2.84
N VAL A 292 15.34 12.51 2.44
CA VAL A 292 15.34 12.96 1.05
C VAL A 292 16.70 13.60 0.74
N THR A 293 17.39 13.07 -0.25
CA THR A 293 18.65 13.65 -0.75
C THR A 293 18.37 14.45 -2.01
N VAL A 294 18.74 15.73 -2.00
CA VAL A 294 18.72 16.61 -3.16
C VAL A 294 20.14 16.94 -3.58
N LYS A 295 20.40 16.86 -4.89
CA LYS A 295 21.67 17.26 -5.48
C LYS A 295 21.47 17.79 -6.89
N ASP A 296 22.13 18.88 -7.22
CA ASP A 296 22.10 19.53 -8.54
C ASP A 296 20.65 19.85 -8.98
N GLY A 297 19.82 20.31 -8.03
CA GLY A 297 18.42 20.63 -8.26
C GLY A 297 17.51 19.43 -8.57
N ARG A 298 17.92 18.20 -8.18
CA ARG A 298 17.20 16.95 -8.41
C ARG A 298 17.06 16.11 -7.15
N ILE A 299 15.95 15.39 -7.02
CA ILE A 299 15.76 14.38 -5.99
C ILE A 299 16.58 13.14 -6.39
N GLN A 300 17.63 12.86 -5.63
CA GLN A 300 18.52 11.72 -5.84
C GLN A 300 18.03 10.46 -5.11
N SER A 301 17.51 10.62 -3.90
CA SER A 301 16.94 9.51 -3.14
C SER A 301 15.83 9.97 -2.21
N VAL A 302 14.88 9.07 -1.99
CA VAL A 302 13.86 9.15 -0.95
C VAL A 302 13.88 7.80 -0.25
N ARG A 303 14.08 7.78 1.07
CA ARG A 303 14.13 6.54 1.85
C ARG A 303 13.24 6.65 3.07
N VAL A 304 12.45 5.62 3.35
CA VAL A 304 11.78 5.47 4.63
C VAL A 304 12.81 4.96 5.64
N THR A 305 13.09 5.74 6.68
CA THR A 305 14.14 5.43 7.68
C THR A 305 13.58 4.75 8.93
N SER A 306 12.29 4.97 9.24
CA SER A 306 11.59 4.34 10.36
C SER A 306 10.08 4.39 10.13
N HIS A 307 9.36 3.33 10.54
CA HIS A 307 7.89 3.25 10.47
C HIS A 307 7.35 2.22 11.49
N GLU A 308 6.05 2.29 11.76
CA GLU A 308 5.34 1.31 12.62
C GLU A 308 4.44 0.35 11.83
N GLU A 309 4.45 0.43 10.50
CA GLU A 309 3.64 -0.39 9.61
C GLU A 309 3.80 -1.89 9.90
N LYS A 310 2.68 -2.62 9.83
CA LYS A 310 2.58 -4.08 10.02
C LYS A 310 2.11 -4.83 8.76
N GLN A 311 1.72 -4.09 7.72
CA GLN A 311 1.18 -4.58 6.45
C GLN A 311 1.55 -3.57 5.34
N PHE A 312 1.41 -3.97 4.07
CA PHE A 312 1.49 -3.07 2.91
C PHE A 312 2.85 -2.40 2.65
N TYR A 313 3.95 -3.15 2.81
CA TYR A 313 5.30 -2.57 2.69
C TYR A 313 5.73 -2.24 1.27
N SER A 314 5.01 -2.69 0.23
CA SER A 314 5.29 -2.27 -1.14
C SER A 314 5.18 -0.74 -1.28
N ALA A 315 4.28 -0.10 -0.56
CA ALA A 315 4.19 1.36 -0.51
C ALA A 315 5.46 2.05 -0.01
N LEU A 316 6.23 1.39 0.87
CA LEU A 316 7.48 1.92 1.43
C LEU A 316 8.62 1.95 0.40
N THR A 317 8.50 1.19 -0.69
CA THR A 317 9.46 1.19 -1.81
C THR A 317 8.92 1.92 -3.02
N ASP A 318 7.66 1.68 -3.36
CA ASP A 318 7.07 2.11 -4.62
C ASP A 318 6.74 3.60 -4.60
N THR A 319 6.25 4.12 -3.47
CA THR A 319 5.98 5.56 -3.34
C THR A 319 7.27 6.39 -3.45
N PRO A 320 8.37 6.06 -2.73
CA PRO A 320 9.66 6.72 -2.97
C PRO A 320 10.15 6.64 -4.42
N ASN A 321 10.05 5.48 -5.05
CA ASN A 321 10.47 5.31 -6.45
C ASN A 321 9.65 6.20 -7.39
N GLN A 322 8.34 6.30 -7.20
CA GLN A 322 7.49 7.20 -7.97
C GLN A 322 7.88 8.68 -7.77
N ILE A 323 8.18 9.10 -6.54
CA ILE A 323 8.61 10.47 -6.24
C ILE A 323 9.92 10.80 -6.96
N ILE A 324 10.89 9.88 -6.93
CA ILE A 324 12.16 10.05 -7.64
C ILE A 324 11.92 10.10 -9.15
N ALA A 325 11.12 9.19 -9.71
CA ALA A 325 10.83 9.16 -11.14
C ALA A 325 10.14 10.46 -11.61
N LYS A 326 9.20 11.00 -10.83
CA LYS A 326 8.48 12.24 -11.14
C LYS A 326 9.24 13.51 -10.73
N GLN A 327 10.34 13.37 -10.00
CA GLN A 327 11.08 14.50 -9.41
C GLN A 327 10.18 15.42 -8.58
N GLY A 328 9.25 14.84 -7.83
CA GLY A 328 8.30 15.59 -7.01
C GLY A 328 7.18 14.73 -6.45
N VAL A 329 6.38 15.34 -5.57
CA VAL A 329 5.24 14.71 -4.88
C VAL A 329 3.90 14.93 -5.58
N LYS A 330 3.83 15.86 -6.55
CA LYS A 330 2.63 16.13 -7.34
C LYS A 330 2.37 14.98 -8.31
N GLY A 331 1.12 14.52 -8.36
CA GLY A 331 0.68 13.46 -9.28
C GLY A 331 1.33 12.10 -9.02
N VAL A 332 1.85 11.86 -7.80
CA VAL A 332 2.23 10.51 -7.35
C VAL A 332 0.98 9.80 -6.86
N ASP A 333 0.79 8.57 -7.36
CA ASP A 333 -0.37 7.75 -7.05
C ASP A 333 -0.10 6.94 -5.78
N ALA A 334 -1.07 6.94 -4.87
CA ALA A 334 -0.99 6.15 -3.66
C ALA A 334 -1.19 4.67 -3.97
N VAL A 335 -0.34 3.80 -3.41
CA VAL A 335 -0.47 2.35 -3.53
C VAL A 335 -1.80 1.91 -2.91
N THR A 336 -2.60 1.18 -3.67
CA THR A 336 -3.92 0.73 -3.23
C THR A 336 -3.80 -0.34 -2.15
N GLY A 337 -4.66 -0.27 -1.14
CA GLY A 337 -4.50 -1.02 0.12
C GLY A 337 -3.53 -0.35 1.10
N ALA A 338 -2.68 0.58 0.64
CA ALA A 338 -1.62 1.23 1.40
C ALA A 338 -1.70 2.77 1.35
N THR A 339 -2.89 3.32 1.14
CA THR A 339 -3.10 4.75 0.86
C THR A 339 -2.51 5.63 1.94
N MET A 340 -2.87 5.38 3.21
CA MET A 340 -2.43 6.20 4.33
C MET A 340 -0.90 6.22 4.46
N THR A 341 -0.25 5.09 4.18
CA THR A 341 1.20 4.95 4.19
C THR A 341 1.84 5.70 3.02
N SER A 342 1.25 5.62 1.83
CA SER A 342 1.70 6.36 0.64
C SER A 342 1.55 7.88 0.84
N GLU A 343 0.39 8.34 1.36
CA GLU A 343 0.15 9.76 1.68
C GLU A 343 1.13 10.26 2.75
N ALA A 344 1.46 9.45 3.76
CA ALA A 344 2.44 9.82 4.76
C ALA A 344 3.84 10.05 4.16
N ILE A 345 4.27 9.19 3.23
CA ILE A 345 5.54 9.34 2.51
C ILE A 345 5.53 10.62 1.65
N LEU A 346 4.42 10.90 0.96
CA LEU A 346 4.26 12.13 0.16
C LEU A 346 4.31 13.38 1.03
N ASN A 347 3.54 13.37 2.12
CA ASN A 347 3.44 14.49 3.05
C ASN A 347 4.79 14.75 3.74
N ALA A 348 5.48 13.70 4.20
CA ALA A 348 6.80 13.82 4.82
C ALA A 348 7.84 14.31 3.80
N THR A 349 7.83 13.80 2.57
CA THR A 349 8.76 14.24 1.52
C THR A 349 8.57 15.72 1.17
N ALA A 350 7.32 16.19 1.11
CA ALA A 350 7.03 17.59 0.87
C ALA A 350 7.56 18.51 1.98
N LYS A 351 7.44 18.07 3.24
CA LYS A 351 8.01 18.78 4.40
C LYS A 351 9.54 18.85 4.33
N ALA A 352 10.20 17.73 4.02
CA ALA A 352 11.65 17.67 3.88
C ALA A 352 12.16 18.58 2.76
N LEU A 353 11.52 18.57 1.58
CA LEU A 353 11.89 19.46 0.48
C LEU A 353 11.66 20.94 0.84
N ALA A 354 10.58 21.25 1.55
CA ALA A 354 10.28 22.62 1.96
C ALA A 354 11.31 23.15 2.98
N GLU A 355 11.85 22.30 3.83
CA GLU A 355 12.98 22.64 4.70
C GLU A 355 14.22 23.00 3.87
N GLY A 356 14.55 22.20 2.86
CA GLY A 356 15.68 22.47 1.99
C GLY A 356 15.54 23.75 1.15
N MET A 357 14.33 24.11 0.73
CA MET A 357 14.09 25.43 0.11
C MET A 357 14.35 26.60 1.07
N LYS A 358 13.97 26.46 2.35
CA LYS A 358 14.26 27.50 3.36
C LYS A 358 15.76 27.62 3.62
N ALA A 359 16.51 26.53 3.51
CA ALA A 359 17.97 26.54 3.63
C ALA A 359 18.65 27.26 2.46
N ALA A 360 18.10 27.16 1.24
CA ALA A 360 18.62 27.86 0.05
C ALA A 360 18.42 29.40 0.08
N GLY A 361 17.44 29.88 0.86
CA GLY A 361 17.15 31.31 1.01
C GLY A 361 17.86 32.00 2.19
N ARG A 362 18.70 31.27 2.92
CA ARG A 362 19.60 31.78 3.96
C ARG A 362 21.02 31.87 3.39
#